data_AF-A0A7J4TRH3-F1
#
_entry.id   AF-A0A7J4TRH3-F1
#
_cell.length_a   1.000
_cell.length_b   1.000
_cell.length_c   1.000
_cell.angle_alpha   90.00
_cell.angle_beta   90.00
_cell.angle_gamma   90.00
#
_symmetry.space_group_name_H-M   'P 1'
#
loop_
_entity.id
_entity.type
_entity.pdbx_description
1 polymer ?
#
loop_
_entity_poly.entity_id
_entity_poly.type
_entity_poly.pdbx_seq_one_letter_code
_entity_poly.pdbx_strand_id
1 'polypeptide(L)'
;IAAQNTAQALGFRLKVKKIKLSEVEWYIKKIVPLIESTNVIKVGVALPFYVACEMAKEDGLKVIFSGLGSEEIFGGYERHEKALQLHKDLQGSHSLNKECLSGLLKMYERDLYRDDVITMAHQLELRLPFLDKKLVAYALKIPEQYKIKDSTKKWVLREIMKESGLPGVFAERKKRAAQYGSKFDKAIAKLAQQQKQPTKSAYLNQFRTNSTNLRLGALFTGGKDSTYAIYTMKRQHYDVACLITLKSKNQASYMFHTPNIHLVNLLAEAMQIPLVEQETEGEKEQELNDLRQAIQKAKDRYQLDGIITGALFSNYQRDRIEKICDDLGLQIFSPLWHKDQEEELREILNAGFSVVLSSIAADGLDKSWLGRILTEQDINRLVELHKKKGLNPAGEGGEFESLVLDGPDELFKKRIELVETKIQEESEHTAQLIVKKAVLQDKRRVE
;
A
#
# COMPACT_ATOMS: atom_id res chain seq x y z
N ILE A 1 -13.92 -5.35 35.54
CA ILE A 1 -12.90 -5.72 36.55
C ILE A 1 -11.60 -4.92 36.32
N ALA A 2 -10.71 -5.27 35.39
CA ALA A 2 -9.43 -4.52 35.25
C ALA A 2 -9.60 -3.00 35.04
N ALA A 3 -10.42 -2.58 34.08
CA ALA A 3 -10.69 -1.16 33.84
C ALA A 3 -11.39 -0.46 35.02
N GLN A 4 -12.16 -1.21 35.83
CA GLN A 4 -12.86 -0.67 36.99
C GLN A 4 -11.89 -0.39 38.13
N ASN A 5 -10.98 -1.32 38.41
CA ASN A 5 -9.94 -1.14 39.41
C ASN A 5 -9.01 0.01 39.02
N THR A 6 -8.63 0.11 37.74
CA THR A 6 -7.78 1.22 37.25
C THR A 6 -8.50 2.56 37.35
N ALA A 7 -9.77 2.64 36.94
CA ALA A 7 -10.54 3.88 37.05
C ALA A 7 -10.69 4.32 38.52
N GLN A 8 -10.98 3.39 39.43
CA GLN A 8 -11.06 3.67 40.86
C GLN A 8 -9.72 4.16 41.44
N ALA A 9 -8.61 3.50 41.09
CA ALA A 9 -7.28 3.90 41.56
C ALA A 9 -6.85 5.28 41.05
N LEU A 10 -7.29 5.68 39.86
CA LEU A 10 -7.01 6.98 39.26
C LEU A 10 -8.04 8.06 39.61
N GLY A 11 -9.09 7.74 40.37
CA GLY A 11 -10.18 8.67 40.66
C GLY A 11 -11.07 9.02 39.45
N PHE A 12 -11.06 8.20 38.39
CA PHE A 12 -11.89 8.40 37.20
C PHE A 12 -13.24 7.70 37.31
N ARG A 13 -14.28 8.34 36.77
CA ARG A 13 -15.58 7.70 36.55
C ARG A 13 -15.51 6.72 35.38
N LEU A 14 -15.74 5.44 35.64
CA LEU A 14 -15.86 4.45 34.58
C LEU A 14 -17.29 4.40 34.03
N LYS A 15 -17.46 4.60 32.71
CA LYS A 15 -18.70 4.31 31.98
C LYS A 15 -18.56 2.96 31.28
N VAL A 16 -19.57 2.10 31.38
CA VAL A 16 -19.56 0.75 30.76
C VAL A 16 -20.86 0.53 29.99
N LYS A 17 -20.76 0.25 28.69
CA LYS A 17 -21.90 -0.16 27.86
C LYS A 17 -21.83 -1.67 27.64
N LYS A 18 -22.90 -2.39 28.00
CA LYS A 18 -23.03 -3.83 27.79
C LYS A 18 -23.76 -4.05 26.47
N ILE A 19 -23.12 -4.74 25.53
CA ILE A 19 -23.66 -5.00 24.19
C ILE A 19 -24.18 -6.44 24.12
N LYS A 20 -25.42 -6.63 23.69
CA LYS A 20 -26.00 -7.95 23.40
C LYS A 20 -25.50 -8.47 22.06
N LEU A 21 -25.51 -9.79 21.88
CA LEU A 21 -25.07 -10.42 20.63
C LEU A 21 -25.82 -9.89 19.40
N SER A 22 -27.13 -9.64 19.51
CA SER A 22 -27.96 -9.09 18.42
C SER A 22 -27.55 -7.68 18.00
N GLU A 23 -27.03 -6.87 18.93
CA GLU A 23 -26.57 -5.51 18.63
C GLU A 23 -25.22 -5.53 17.90
N VAL A 24 -24.40 -6.57 18.10
CA VAL A 24 -23.08 -6.69 17.46
C VAL A 24 -23.20 -6.67 15.93
N GLU A 25 -24.17 -7.36 15.35
CA GLU A 25 -24.39 -7.34 13.89
C GLU A 25 -24.73 -5.93 13.39
N TRP A 26 -25.54 -5.18 14.13
CA TRP A 26 -25.87 -3.80 13.80
C TRP A 26 -24.63 -2.90 13.79
N TYR A 27 -23.73 -3.04 14.78
CA TYR A 27 -22.45 -2.32 14.75
C TYR A 27 -21.56 -2.78 13.58
N ILE A 28 -21.52 -4.08 13.27
CA ILE A 28 -20.74 -4.60 12.12
C ILE A 28 -21.21 -3.96 10.80
N LYS A 29 -22.53 -3.86 10.59
CA LYS A 29 -23.13 -3.20 9.41
C LYS A 29 -22.70 -1.74 9.24
N LYS A 30 -22.39 -1.03 10.33
CA LYS A 30 -21.89 0.35 10.31
C LYS A 30 -20.38 0.42 10.16
N ILE A 31 -19.67 -0.44 10.89
CA ILE A 31 -18.21 -0.37 11.05
C ILE A 31 -17.49 -0.89 9.80
N VAL A 32 -17.93 -2.02 9.22
CA VAL A 32 -17.23 -2.62 8.06
C VAL A 32 -17.16 -1.65 6.87
N PRO A 33 -18.25 -0.96 6.49
CA PRO A 33 -18.20 0.11 5.50
C PRO A 33 -17.29 1.26 5.93
N LEU A 34 -17.42 1.69 7.18
CA LEU A 34 -16.72 2.85 7.70
C LEU A 34 -15.20 2.68 7.70
N ILE A 35 -14.69 1.50 8.03
CA ILE A 35 -13.24 1.22 8.06
C ILE A 35 -12.74 0.54 6.78
N GLU A 36 -13.61 0.40 5.78
CA GLU A 36 -13.32 -0.22 4.46
C GLU A 36 -12.59 -1.57 4.57
N SER A 37 -12.94 -2.38 5.59
CA SER A 37 -12.22 -3.61 5.86
C SER A 37 -13.08 -4.69 6.49
N THR A 38 -12.94 -5.90 5.97
CA THR A 38 -13.54 -7.13 6.50
C THR A 38 -12.54 -7.98 7.28
N ASN A 39 -11.31 -7.48 7.47
CA ASN A 39 -10.29 -8.18 8.24
C ASN A 39 -10.77 -8.40 9.67
N VAL A 40 -10.81 -9.67 10.10
CA VAL A 40 -11.36 -10.10 11.40
C VAL A 40 -10.71 -9.38 12.57
N ILE A 41 -9.40 -9.14 12.51
CA ILE A 41 -8.67 -8.45 13.59
C ILE A 41 -9.04 -6.96 13.61
N LYS A 42 -9.01 -6.29 12.44
CA LYS A 42 -9.38 -4.86 12.34
C LYS A 42 -10.80 -4.62 12.82
N VAL A 43 -11.78 -5.38 12.32
CA VAL A 43 -13.19 -5.27 12.74
C VAL A 43 -13.37 -5.60 14.23
N GLY A 44 -12.69 -6.66 14.70
CA GLY A 44 -12.74 -7.06 16.10
C GLY A 44 -12.26 -5.97 17.07
N VAL A 45 -11.24 -5.19 16.70
CA VAL A 45 -10.73 -4.05 17.48
C VAL A 45 -11.57 -2.79 17.27
N ALA A 46 -12.09 -2.58 16.06
CA ALA A 46 -12.97 -1.46 15.75
C ALA A 46 -14.26 -1.47 16.59
N LEU A 47 -14.89 -2.64 16.78
CA LEU A 47 -16.13 -2.77 17.55
C LEU A 47 -16.10 -2.15 18.95
N PRO A 48 -15.18 -2.54 19.86
CA PRO A 48 -15.13 -1.92 21.18
C PRO A 48 -14.72 -0.45 21.13
N PHE A 49 -13.91 -0.03 20.16
CA PHE A 49 -13.47 1.36 20.03
C PHE A 49 -14.58 2.28 19.52
N TYR A 50 -15.34 1.84 18.51
CA TYR A 50 -16.53 2.52 17.99
C TYR A 50 -17.55 2.75 19.09
N VAL A 51 -17.88 1.71 19.88
CA VAL A 51 -18.81 1.84 21.01
C VAL A 51 -18.30 2.83 22.06
N ALA A 52 -17.00 2.85 22.33
CA ALA A 52 -16.41 3.84 23.24
C ALA A 52 -16.50 5.28 22.69
N CYS A 53 -16.30 5.47 21.38
CA CYS A 53 -16.45 6.77 20.71
C CYS A 53 -17.91 7.25 20.72
N GLU A 54 -18.85 6.35 20.45
CA GLU A 54 -20.29 6.63 20.54
C GLU A 54 -20.67 7.11 21.95
N MET A 55 -20.22 6.40 22.99
CA MET A 55 -20.46 6.80 24.39
C MET A 55 -19.83 8.16 24.74
N ALA A 56 -18.65 8.46 24.21
CA ALA A 56 -17.97 9.74 24.43
C ALA A 56 -18.73 10.89 23.74
N LYS A 57 -19.23 10.65 22.53
CA LYS A 57 -20.05 11.60 21.78
C LYS A 57 -21.40 11.86 22.46
N GLU A 58 -22.07 10.82 22.97
CA GLU A 58 -23.29 10.92 23.78
C GLU A 58 -23.07 11.82 25.01
N ASP A 59 -21.88 11.78 25.62
CA ASP A 59 -21.50 12.61 26.77
C ASP A 59 -21.02 14.03 26.37
N GLY A 60 -21.09 14.38 25.09
CA GLY A 60 -20.69 15.70 24.58
C GLY A 60 -19.18 15.94 24.54
N LEU A 61 -18.36 14.90 24.73
CA LEU A 61 -16.91 15.00 24.66
C LEU A 61 -16.44 15.31 23.24
N LYS A 62 -15.28 15.95 23.13
CA LYS A 62 -14.66 16.34 21.85
C LYS A 62 -13.32 15.66 21.59
N VAL A 63 -12.66 15.15 22.63
CA VAL A 63 -11.31 14.61 22.56
C VAL A 63 -11.27 13.25 23.25
N ILE A 64 -10.60 12.28 22.65
CA ILE A 64 -10.33 10.97 23.23
C ILE A 64 -8.83 10.67 23.18
N PHE A 65 -8.30 10.09 24.26
CA PHE A 65 -6.92 9.61 24.32
C PHE A 65 -6.88 8.09 24.11
N SER A 66 -5.93 7.62 23.31
CA SER A 66 -5.66 6.19 23.14
C SER A 66 -4.20 5.86 23.43
N GLY A 67 -3.98 4.69 24.04
CA GLY A 67 -2.65 4.14 24.32
C GLY A 67 -1.97 3.50 23.10
N LEU A 68 -2.53 3.69 21.91
CA LEU A 68 -2.00 3.20 20.65
C LEU A 68 -0.58 3.76 20.39
N GLY A 69 0.29 2.95 19.79
CA GLY A 69 1.70 3.29 19.56
C GLY A 69 2.65 2.77 20.63
N SER A 70 2.18 2.61 21.88
CA SER A 70 3.04 2.14 22.99
C SER A 70 3.68 0.77 22.72
N GLU A 71 2.98 -0.11 22.01
CA GLU A 71 3.48 -1.45 21.66
C GLU A 71 4.58 -1.40 20.60
N GLU A 72 4.45 -0.49 19.63
CA GLU A 72 5.39 -0.36 18.52
C GLU A 72 6.71 0.21 19.01
N ILE A 73 6.68 1.27 19.80
CA ILE A 73 7.92 1.96 20.20
C ILE A 73 8.61 1.34 21.42
N PHE A 74 7.90 0.55 22.25
CA PHE A 74 8.46 -0.08 23.46
C PHE A 74 8.53 -1.62 23.42
N GLY A 75 8.40 -2.28 22.27
CA GLY A 75 8.63 -3.72 22.21
C GLY A 75 7.47 -4.55 22.80
N GLY A 76 6.25 -4.33 22.32
CA GLY A 76 5.03 -4.91 22.88
C GLY A 76 4.47 -6.18 22.22
N TYR A 77 4.98 -6.57 21.05
CA TYR A 77 4.48 -7.70 20.26
C TYR A 77 5.43 -8.91 20.30
N GLU A 78 4.90 -10.09 19.99
CA GLU A 78 5.71 -11.31 19.85
C GLU A 78 6.78 -11.20 18.76
N ARG A 79 6.48 -10.49 17.66
CA ARG A 79 7.49 -10.24 16.61
C ARG A 79 8.71 -9.46 17.13
N HIS A 80 8.52 -8.58 18.12
CA HIS A 80 9.62 -7.83 18.74
C HIS A 80 10.52 -8.75 19.58
N GLU A 81 9.92 -9.72 20.26
CA GLU A 81 10.65 -10.75 21.00
C GLU A 81 11.44 -11.66 20.06
N LYS A 82 10.85 -12.07 18.93
CA LYS A 82 11.56 -12.82 17.87
C LYS A 82 12.72 -12.02 17.27
N ALA A 83 12.52 -10.74 16.99
CA ALA A 83 13.57 -9.86 16.47
C ALA A 83 14.75 -9.75 17.45
N LEU A 84 14.48 -9.69 18.77
CA LEU A 84 15.52 -9.69 19.79
C LEU A 84 16.29 -11.01 19.87
N GLN A 85 15.62 -12.16 19.67
CA GLN A 85 16.29 -13.46 19.60
C GLN A 85 17.23 -13.53 18.39
N LEU A 86 16.73 -13.15 17.20
CA LEU A 86 17.52 -13.11 15.97
C LEU A 86 18.72 -12.16 16.06
N HIS A 87 18.59 -11.02 16.75
CA HIS A 87 19.70 -10.10 17.02
C HIS A 87 20.87 -10.80 17.73
N LYS A 88 20.54 -11.60 18.76
CA LYS A 88 21.52 -12.34 19.56
C LYS A 88 22.20 -13.44 18.75
N ASP A 89 21.45 -14.10 17.89
CA ASP A 89 21.94 -15.23 17.09
C ASP A 89 22.79 -14.77 15.88
N LEU A 90 22.49 -13.60 15.31
CA LEU A 90 23.10 -13.11 14.06
C LEU A 90 24.05 -11.91 14.25
N GLN A 91 24.64 -11.75 15.43
CA GLN A 91 25.62 -10.69 15.77
C GLN A 91 25.22 -9.27 15.30
N GLY A 92 23.95 -8.89 15.47
CA GLY A 92 23.50 -7.50 15.31
C GLY A 92 22.99 -7.05 13.94
N SER A 93 22.84 -7.94 12.96
CA SER A 93 22.25 -7.61 11.64
C SER A 93 20.78 -7.15 11.73
N HIS A 94 20.02 -7.69 12.68
CA HIS A 94 18.62 -7.38 12.92
C HIS A 94 18.46 -6.82 14.33
N SER A 95 17.79 -5.67 14.53
CA SER A 95 17.65 -5.07 15.87
C SER A 95 16.18 -4.87 16.23
N LEU A 96 15.84 -5.04 17.51
CA LEU A 96 14.49 -4.80 18.02
C LEU A 96 14.05 -3.36 17.72
N ASN A 97 14.98 -2.39 17.77
CA ASN A 97 14.67 -1.00 17.43
C ASN A 97 14.36 -0.79 15.94
N LYS A 98 15.02 -1.52 15.03
CA LYS A 98 14.67 -1.52 13.60
C LYS A 98 13.28 -2.12 13.37
N GLU A 99 12.95 -3.21 14.06
CA GLU A 99 11.61 -3.81 13.96
C GLU A 99 10.53 -2.90 14.56
N CYS A 100 10.81 -2.21 15.67
CA CYS A 100 9.92 -1.19 16.24
C CYS A 100 9.66 -0.05 15.24
N LEU A 101 10.70 0.44 14.56
CA LEU A 101 10.59 1.47 13.53
C LEU A 101 9.78 0.99 12.32
N SER A 102 10.06 -0.22 11.82
CA SER A 102 9.30 -0.87 10.75
C SER A 102 7.81 -1.01 11.12
N GLY A 103 7.54 -1.42 12.36
CA GLY A 103 6.19 -1.52 12.90
C GLY A 103 5.47 -0.18 12.97
N LEU A 104 6.16 0.87 13.46
CA LEU A 104 5.68 2.24 13.53
C LEU A 104 5.33 2.81 12.15
N LEU A 105 6.23 2.67 11.16
CA LEU A 105 6.02 3.15 9.80
C LEU A 105 4.83 2.47 9.11
N LYS A 106 4.49 1.24 9.50
CA LYS A 106 3.33 0.49 8.97
C LYS A 106 2.05 0.69 9.79
N MET A 107 2.06 1.52 10.85
CA MET A 107 0.88 1.72 11.69
C MET A 107 -0.27 2.41 10.95
N TYR A 108 0.03 3.28 9.98
CA TYR A 108 -1.00 4.07 9.30
C TYR A 108 -2.04 3.17 8.62
N GLU A 109 -1.58 2.11 7.95
CA GLU A 109 -2.42 1.16 7.23
C GLU A 109 -3.21 0.21 8.16
N ARG A 110 -2.67 -0.09 9.35
CA ARG A 110 -3.21 -1.13 10.23
C ARG A 110 -4.14 -0.58 11.31
N ASP A 111 -3.70 0.47 11.98
CA ASP A 111 -4.30 0.96 13.22
C ASP A 111 -4.79 2.40 13.12
N LEU A 112 -3.96 3.32 12.59
CA LEU A 112 -4.28 4.75 12.61
C LEU A 112 -5.48 5.04 11.70
N TYR A 113 -5.50 4.53 10.47
CA TYR A 113 -6.63 4.71 9.57
C TYR A 113 -7.96 4.26 10.22
N ARG A 114 -7.99 3.05 10.81
CA ARG A 114 -9.18 2.52 11.47
C ARG A 114 -9.67 3.42 12.60
N ASP A 115 -8.77 3.82 13.51
CA ASP A 115 -9.15 4.58 14.70
C ASP A 115 -9.51 6.02 14.33
N ASP A 116 -8.78 6.63 13.40
CA ASP A 116 -9.03 7.98 12.91
C ASP A 116 -10.42 8.09 12.28
N VAL A 117 -10.75 7.22 11.32
CA VAL A 117 -12.05 7.21 10.65
C VAL A 117 -13.20 6.97 11.63
N ILE A 118 -13.01 6.09 12.62
CA ILE A 118 -14.01 5.88 13.69
C ILE A 118 -14.21 7.15 14.53
N THR A 119 -13.14 7.85 14.92
CA THR A 119 -13.27 9.08 15.71
C THR A 119 -13.87 10.23 14.92
N MET A 120 -13.51 10.38 13.65
CA MET A 120 -14.07 11.40 12.76
C MET A 120 -15.57 11.18 12.52
N ALA A 121 -16.02 9.93 12.36
CA ALA A 121 -17.44 9.60 12.26
C ALA A 121 -18.26 10.02 13.50
N HIS A 122 -17.60 10.18 14.66
CA HIS A 122 -18.20 10.66 15.89
C HIS A 122 -17.90 12.13 16.21
N GLN A 123 -17.19 12.84 15.33
CA GLN A 123 -16.72 14.21 15.55
C GLN A 123 -15.86 14.33 16.82
N LEU A 124 -14.95 13.36 17.01
CA LEU A 124 -13.99 13.32 18.10
C LEU A 124 -12.58 13.49 17.55
N GLU A 125 -11.77 14.28 18.25
CA GLU A 125 -10.33 14.36 18.01
C GLU A 125 -9.62 13.21 18.74
N LEU A 126 -8.90 12.37 18.00
CA LEU A 126 -8.06 11.32 18.56
C LEU A 126 -6.67 11.87 18.93
N ARG A 127 -6.28 11.75 20.19
CA ARG A 127 -4.92 12.05 20.66
C ARG A 127 -4.18 10.79 21.04
N LEU A 128 -2.96 10.68 20.54
CA LEU A 128 -2.08 9.51 20.69
C LEU A 128 -0.78 9.90 21.39
N PRO A 129 -0.76 10.01 22.74
CA PRO A 129 0.41 10.51 23.47
C PRO A 129 1.70 9.72 23.20
N PHE A 130 1.57 8.41 22.95
CA PHE A 130 2.72 7.56 22.62
C PHE A 130 3.31 7.85 21.24
N LEU A 131 2.62 8.58 20.37
CA LEU A 131 3.12 8.99 19.05
C LEU A 131 3.63 10.43 19.03
N ASP A 132 3.82 11.05 20.21
CA ASP A 132 4.56 12.31 20.28
C ASP A 132 5.96 12.16 19.66
N LYS A 133 6.34 13.10 18.80
CA LYS A 133 7.60 13.00 18.02
C LYS A 133 8.83 12.90 18.92
N LYS A 134 8.86 13.63 20.04
CA LYS A 134 10.01 13.60 20.97
C LYS A 134 10.06 12.26 21.70
N LEU A 135 8.91 11.77 22.15
CA LEU A 135 8.82 10.46 22.80
C LEU A 135 9.20 9.32 21.85
N VAL A 136 8.72 9.33 20.61
CA VAL A 136 9.06 8.34 19.58
C VAL A 136 10.58 8.35 19.32
N ALA A 137 11.15 9.53 19.07
CA ALA A 137 12.59 9.67 18.80
C ALA A 137 13.46 9.21 19.97
N TYR A 138 13.00 9.43 21.21
CA TYR A 138 13.67 8.93 22.40
C TYR A 138 13.49 7.41 22.54
N ALA A 139 12.26 6.91 22.44
CA ALA A 139 11.93 5.50 22.62
C ALA A 139 12.68 4.61 21.65
N LEU A 140 12.86 5.02 20.38
CA LEU A 140 13.61 4.25 19.37
C LEU A 140 15.13 4.17 19.64
N LYS A 141 15.65 4.96 20.58
CA LYS A 141 17.06 4.91 21.03
C LYS A 141 17.27 4.10 22.31
N ILE A 142 16.19 3.75 23.02
CA ILE A 142 16.29 2.97 24.26
C ILE A 142 16.94 1.61 23.95
N PRO A 143 17.98 1.20 24.71
CA PRO A 143 18.59 -0.12 24.55
C PRO A 143 17.58 -1.25 24.70
N GLU A 144 17.73 -2.29 23.89
CA GLU A 144 16.70 -3.33 23.70
C GLU A 144 16.35 -4.08 25.00
N GLN A 145 17.34 -4.26 25.88
CA GLN A 145 17.20 -4.87 27.20
C GLN A 145 16.23 -4.15 28.14
N TYR A 146 15.97 -2.85 27.91
CA TYR A 146 14.97 -2.09 28.66
C TYR A 146 13.58 -2.17 28.02
N LYS A 147 13.46 -2.62 26.76
CA LYS A 147 12.17 -2.82 26.10
C LYS A 147 11.62 -4.21 26.36
N ILE A 148 12.47 -5.24 26.28
CA ILE A 148 12.11 -6.62 26.60
C ILE A 148 13.18 -7.21 27.52
N LYS A 149 12.73 -7.73 28.67
CA LYS A 149 13.59 -8.39 29.67
C LYS A 149 12.93 -9.68 30.13
N ASP A 150 13.64 -10.80 30.09
CA ASP A 150 13.14 -12.12 30.54
C ASP A 150 11.75 -12.46 29.96
N SER A 151 11.59 -12.32 28.64
CA SER A 151 10.32 -12.45 27.89
C SER A 151 9.19 -11.49 28.30
N THR A 152 9.47 -10.55 29.20
CA THR A 152 8.54 -9.51 29.63
C THR A 152 8.63 -8.32 28.69
N LYS A 153 7.57 -8.13 27.91
CA LYS A 153 7.39 -7.04 26.94
C LYS A 153 7.08 -5.70 27.61
N LYS A 154 7.52 -4.61 26.98
CA LYS A 154 7.40 -3.21 27.46
C LYS A 154 7.95 -3.03 28.86
N TRP A 155 9.09 -3.64 29.15
CA TRP A 155 9.69 -3.70 30.47
C TRP A 155 9.82 -2.30 31.10
N VAL A 156 10.41 -1.35 30.39
CA VAL A 156 10.57 0.04 30.86
C VAL A 156 9.25 0.69 31.27
N LEU A 157 8.15 0.46 30.53
CA LEU A 157 6.85 1.01 30.90
C LEU A 157 6.27 0.35 32.16
N ARG A 158 6.59 -0.92 32.41
CA ARG A 158 6.18 -1.62 33.63
C ARG A 158 6.95 -1.11 34.85
N GLU A 159 8.24 -0.83 34.70
CA GLU A 159 9.06 -0.24 35.77
C GLU A 159 8.59 1.18 36.10
N ILE A 160 8.38 2.04 35.08
CA ILE A 160 7.80 3.37 35.28
C ILE A 160 6.46 3.28 36.02
N MET A 161 5.63 2.29 35.67
CA MET A 161 4.35 2.09 36.33
C MET A 161 4.50 1.69 37.81
N LYS A 162 5.48 0.85 38.16
CA LYS A 162 5.77 0.48 39.57
C LYS A 162 6.23 1.70 40.38
N GLU A 163 6.99 2.59 39.77
CA GLU A 163 7.46 3.84 40.40
C GLU A 163 6.39 4.92 40.48
N SER A 164 5.35 4.87 39.64
CA SER A 164 4.29 5.89 39.56
C SER A 164 3.33 5.94 40.77
N GLY A 165 3.51 5.09 41.77
CA GLY A 165 2.64 5.00 42.95
C GLY A 165 1.30 4.28 42.69
N LEU A 166 1.10 3.74 41.48
CA LEU A 166 -0.09 2.96 41.13
C LEU A 166 0.07 1.48 41.54
N PRO A 167 -1.02 0.77 41.87
CA PRO A 167 -0.96 -0.63 42.27
C PRO A 167 -0.15 -1.51 41.32
N GLY A 168 0.89 -2.18 41.83
CA GLY A 168 1.83 -3.01 41.05
C GLY A 168 1.16 -4.11 40.22
N VAL A 169 -0.03 -4.57 40.62
CA VAL A 169 -0.86 -5.51 39.86
C VAL A 169 -1.17 -5.03 38.42
N PHE A 170 -1.18 -3.71 38.18
CA PHE A 170 -1.36 -3.15 36.84
C PHE A 170 -0.10 -3.31 35.98
N ALA A 171 1.08 -3.16 36.59
CA ALA A 171 2.37 -3.30 35.93
C ALA A 171 2.70 -4.75 35.55
N GLU A 172 2.18 -5.74 36.27
CA GLU A 172 2.49 -7.17 36.06
C GLU A 172 1.46 -7.89 35.18
N ARG A 173 0.32 -7.24 34.92
CA ARG A 173 -0.77 -7.87 34.18
C ARG A 173 -0.35 -8.28 32.77
N LYS A 174 -0.72 -9.50 32.38
CA LYS A 174 -0.59 -9.99 31.00
C LYS A 174 -1.54 -9.24 30.07
N LYS A 175 -1.02 -8.81 28.92
CA LYS A 175 -1.80 -8.10 27.91
C LYS A 175 -2.89 -9.02 27.34
N ARG A 176 -4.06 -8.44 27.08
CA ARG A 176 -5.14 -9.06 26.32
C ARG A 176 -5.67 -8.04 25.34
N ALA A 177 -5.68 -8.38 24.06
CA ALA A 177 -6.15 -7.47 23.02
C ALA A 177 -7.65 -7.15 23.19
N ALA A 178 -8.06 -5.95 22.74
CA ALA A 178 -9.37 -5.38 23.03
C ALA A 178 -10.53 -6.28 22.55
N GLN A 179 -10.42 -6.86 21.36
CA GLN A 179 -11.39 -7.78 20.76
C GLN A 179 -11.60 -9.06 21.58
N TYR A 180 -10.56 -9.56 22.23
CA TYR A 180 -10.63 -10.74 23.08
C TYR A 180 -11.11 -10.40 24.48
N GLY A 181 -10.73 -9.24 25.01
CA GLY A 181 -11.14 -8.76 26.34
C GLY A 181 -12.63 -8.40 26.41
N SER A 182 -13.13 -7.72 25.37
CA SER A 182 -14.54 -7.37 25.18
C SER A 182 -15.41 -8.54 24.74
N LYS A 183 -14.80 -9.62 24.24
CA LYS A 183 -15.45 -10.80 23.62
C LYS A 183 -16.12 -10.53 22.27
N PHE A 184 -15.86 -9.41 21.60
CA PHE A 184 -16.36 -9.17 20.24
C PHE A 184 -15.87 -10.21 19.24
N ASP A 185 -14.64 -10.71 19.35
CA ASP A 185 -14.16 -11.81 18.49
C ASP A 185 -15.02 -13.09 18.61
N LYS A 186 -15.41 -13.43 19.85
CA LYS A 186 -16.33 -14.56 20.11
C LYS A 186 -17.75 -14.27 19.62
N ALA A 187 -18.19 -13.02 19.69
CA ALA A 187 -19.49 -12.61 19.19
C ALA A 187 -19.57 -12.76 17.66
N ILE A 188 -18.54 -12.31 16.93
CA ILE A 188 -18.43 -12.51 15.47
C ILE A 188 -18.45 -14.00 15.13
N ALA A 189 -17.70 -14.84 15.86
CA ALA A 189 -17.71 -16.29 15.66
C ALA A 189 -19.11 -16.91 15.83
N LYS A 190 -19.85 -16.49 16.87
CA LYS A 190 -21.22 -16.96 17.11
C LYS A 190 -22.19 -16.53 16.01
N LEU A 191 -22.10 -15.28 15.56
CA LEU A 191 -22.95 -14.77 14.47
C LEU A 191 -22.66 -15.49 13.15
N ALA A 192 -21.38 -15.70 12.83
CA ALA A 192 -20.97 -16.48 11.66
C ALA A 192 -21.57 -17.90 11.69
N GLN A 193 -21.52 -18.58 12.86
CA GLN A 193 -22.12 -19.90 13.04
C GLN A 193 -23.66 -19.88 12.90
N GLN A 194 -24.33 -18.89 13.48
CA GLN A 194 -25.79 -18.73 13.39
C GLN A 194 -26.26 -18.54 11.94
N GLN A 195 -25.47 -17.85 11.13
CA GLN A 195 -25.74 -17.63 9.71
C GLN A 195 -25.10 -18.68 8.79
N LYS A 196 -24.65 -19.82 9.36
CA LYS A 196 -24.07 -20.96 8.64
C LYS A 196 -22.89 -20.57 7.71
N GLN A 197 -22.08 -19.61 8.13
CA GLN A 197 -20.92 -19.15 7.37
C GLN A 197 -19.69 -20.01 7.69
N PRO A 198 -18.86 -20.36 6.69
CA PRO A 198 -17.73 -21.25 6.88
C PRO A 198 -16.62 -20.63 7.74
N THR A 199 -16.48 -19.30 7.74
CA THR A 199 -15.46 -18.58 8.50
C THR A 199 -15.96 -17.22 9.01
N LYS A 200 -15.28 -16.65 10.02
CA LYS A 200 -15.50 -15.26 10.46
C LYS A 200 -15.32 -14.26 9.30
N SER A 201 -14.33 -14.50 8.44
CA SER A 201 -14.09 -13.65 7.26
C SER A 201 -15.25 -13.73 6.26
N ALA A 202 -15.77 -14.94 5.97
CA ALA A 202 -16.92 -15.11 5.07
C ALA A 202 -18.17 -14.39 5.60
N TYR A 203 -18.39 -14.45 6.91
CA TYR A 203 -19.44 -13.68 7.57
C TYR A 203 -19.25 -12.17 7.43
N LEU A 204 -18.07 -11.65 7.76
CA LEU A 204 -17.79 -10.21 7.67
C LEU A 204 -17.86 -9.67 6.24
N ASN A 205 -17.49 -10.49 5.25
CA ASN A 205 -17.54 -10.13 3.84
C ASN A 205 -18.95 -9.80 3.34
N GLN A 206 -20.00 -10.30 3.99
CA GLN A 206 -21.39 -9.95 3.63
C GLN A 206 -21.75 -8.50 3.96
N PHE A 207 -21.05 -7.90 4.92
CA PHE A 207 -21.24 -6.51 5.32
C PHE A 207 -20.28 -5.56 4.63
N ARG A 208 -19.45 -6.08 3.72
CA ARG A 208 -18.75 -5.23 2.77
C ARG A 208 -19.84 -4.54 1.96
N THR A 209 -20.08 -3.28 2.26
CA THR A 209 -20.81 -2.45 1.32
C THR A 209 -20.02 -2.47 0.03
N ASN A 210 -20.71 -2.65 -1.10
CA ASN A 210 -20.26 -2.08 -2.36
C ASN A 210 -20.31 -0.55 -2.24
N SER A 211 -19.68 0.03 -1.22
CA SER A 211 -19.24 1.42 -1.25
C SER A 211 -18.11 1.42 -2.27
N THR A 212 -18.55 1.38 -3.54
CA THR A 212 -17.80 1.44 -4.79
C THR A 212 -16.36 0.95 -4.63
N ASN A 213 -16.10 -0.33 -4.92
CA ASN A 213 -14.80 -0.63 -5.53
C ASN A 213 -14.81 0.21 -6.80
N LEU A 214 -14.27 1.43 -6.73
CA LEU A 214 -14.22 2.35 -7.85
C LEU A 214 -13.70 1.53 -9.02
N ARG A 215 -14.45 1.49 -10.10
CA ARG A 215 -14.06 0.74 -11.29
C ARG A 215 -13.04 1.63 -11.98
N LEU A 216 -11.77 1.26 -11.85
CA LEU A 216 -10.68 2.08 -12.34
C LEU A 216 -10.22 1.58 -13.71
N GLY A 217 -10.03 2.51 -14.64
CA GLY A 217 -9.23 2.28 -15.84
C GLY A 217 -7.79 2.68 -15.57
N ALA A 218 -6.80 1.98 -16.12
CA ALA A 218 -5.39 2.37 -15.96
C ALA A 218 -4.78 2.80 -17.28
N LEU A 219 -4.16 3.98 -17.31
CA LEU A 219 -3.31 4.38 -18.43
C LEU A 219 -2.07 3.49 -18.45
N PHE A 220 -1.87 2.77 -19.55
CA PHE A 220 -0.94 1.64 -19.58
C PHE A 220 -0.03 1.69 -20.81
N THR A 221 1.27 1.66 -20.54
CA THR A 221 2.35 1.70 -21.53
C THR A 221 3.16 0.41 -21.58
N GLY A 222 3.01 -0.46 -20.57
CA GLY A 222 3.84 -1.65 -20.37
C GLY A 222 5.20 -1.38 -19.71
N GLY A 223 5.50 -0.11 -19.41
CA GLY A 223 6.65 0.28 -18.61
C GLY A 223 6.49 0.03 -17.12
N LYS A 224 7.57 0.26 -16.38
CA LYS A 224 7.66 0.01 -14.93
C LYS A 224 6.62 0.82 -14.14
N ASP A 225 6.42 2.09 -14.48
CA ASP A 225 5.62 3.03 -13.68
C ASP A 225 4.12 2.73 -13.82
N SER A 226 3.64 2.61 -15.05
CA SER A 226 2.23 2.27 -15.31
C SER A 226 1.86 0.90 -14.72
N THR A 227 2.76 -0.08 -14.82
CA THR A 227 2.55 -1.42 -14.25
C THR A 227 2.56 -1.39 -12.72
N TYR A 228 3.50 -0.65 -12.12
CA TYR A 228 3.63 -0.55 -10.67
C TYR A 228 2.50 0.27 -10.03
N ALA A 229 1.98 1.28 -10.72
CA ALA A 229 0.78 2.02 -10.32
C ALA A 229 -0.44 1.08 -10.23
N ILE A 230 -0.65 0.23 -11.24
CA ILE A 230 -1.72 -0.78 -11.23
C ILE A 230 -1.55 -1.75 -10.06
N TYR A 231 -0.33 -2.23 -9.83
CA TYR A 231 -0.02 -3.13 -8.72
C TYR A 231 -0.36 -2.50 -7.37
N THR A 232 0.04 -1.25 -7.17
CA THR A 232 -0.21 -0.49 -5.93
C THR A 232 -1.70 -0.36 -5.66
N MET A 233 -2.49 0.00 -6.68
CA MET A 233 -3.95 0.12 -6.54
C MET A 233 -4.62 -1.24 -6.30
N LYS A 234 -4.20 -2.30 -6.98
CA LYS A 234 -4.71 -3.67 -6.71
C LYS A 234 -4.39 -4.15 -5.30
N ARG A 235 -3.22 -3.82 -4.75
CA ARG A 235 -2.87 -4.13 -3.36
C ARG A 235 -3.73 -3.39 -2.34
N GLN A 236 -4.20 -2.20 -2.69
CA GLN A 236 -5.20 -1.45 -1.92
C GLN A 236 -6.63 -1.93 -2.16
N HIS A 237 -6.81 -3.05 -2.89
CA HIS A 237 -8.08 -3.70 -3.17
C HIS A 237 -9.05 -2.93 -4.09
N TYR A 238 -8.55 -1.97 -4.88
CA TYR A 238 -9.32 -1.33 -5.95
C TYR A 238 -9.55 -2.30 -7.13
N ASP A 239 -10.68 -2.12 -7.83
CA ASP A 239 -11.02 -2.90 -9.03
C ASP A 239 -10.44 -2.22 -10.28
N VAL A 240 -9.43 -2.84 -10.89
CA VAL A 240 -8.86 -2.36 -12.16
C VAL A 240 -9.59 -3.07 -13.30
N ALA A 241 -10.61 -2.42 -13.82
CA ALA A 241 -11.56 -2.99 -14.76
C ALA A 241 -11.01 -3.09 -16.19
N CYS A 242 -10.14 -2.17 -16.60
CA CYS A 242 -9.49 -2.21 -17.90
C CYS A 242 -8.15 -1.44 -17.93
N LEU A 243 -7.32 -1.79 -18.90
CA LEU A 243 -6.15 -1.02 -19.32
C LEU A 243 -6.53 -0.13 -20.50
N ILE A 244 -5.92 1.04 -20.61
CA ILE A 244 -6.16 2.02 -21.67
C ILE A 244 -4.81 2.39 -22.26
N THR A 245 -4.65 2.24 -23.57
CA THR A 245 -3.40 2.56 -24.26
C THR A 245 -3.67 3.32 -25.56
N LEU A 246 -2.77 4.24 -25.89
CA LEU A 246 -2.78 4.97 -27.15
C LEU A 246 -1.65 4.49 -28.05
N LYS A 247 -2.01 4.01 -29.24
CA LYS A 247 -1.06 3.62 -30.29
C LYS A 247 -0.78 4.81 -31.18
N SER A 248 0.32 5.52 -30.90
CA SER A 248 0.82 6.57 -31.78
C SER A 248 1.46 5.96 -33.04
N LYS A 249 1.06 6.48 -34.22
CA LYS A 249 1.76 6.18 -35.49
C LYS A 249 3.08 6.94 -35.61
N ASN A 250 3.22 8.06 -34.90
CA ASN A 250 4.46 8.81 -34.80
C ASN A 250 5.41 8.14 -33.81
N GLN A 251 6.59 7.72 -34.28
CA GLN A 251 7.62 7.07 -33.45
C GLN A 251 8.27 8.01 -32.43
N ALA A 252 8.15 9.33 -32.60
CA ALA A 252 8.74 10.37 -31.75
C ALA A 252 7.69 11.15 -30.92
N SER A 253 6.55 10.52 -30.56
CA SER A 253 5.55 11.17 -29.69
C SER A 253 6.17 11.53 -28.32
N TYR A 254 5.92 12.77 -27.88
CA TYR A 254 6.41 13.28 -26.60
C TYR A 254 5.59 12.79 -25.39
N MET A 255 4.40 12.20 -25.59
CA MET A 255 3.51 11.77 -24.50
C MET A 255 3.35 10.26 -24.36
N PHE A 256 3.63 9.45 -25.39
CA PHE A 256 3.34 8.01 -25.36
C PHE A 256 4.53 7.15 -25.78
N HIS A 257 4.70 6.03 -25.05
CA HIS A 257 5.73 5.03 -25.30
C HIS A 257 5.51 4.31 -26.64
N THR A 258 6.36 4.57 -27.62
CA THR A 258 6.26 4.01 -28.99
C THR A 258 7.02 2.69 -29.21
N PRO A 259 8.18 2.41 -28.58
CA PRO A 259 8.86 1.14 -28.78
C PRO A 259 8.03 0.01 -28.16
N ASN A 260 7.89 -1.10 -28.89
CA ASN A 260 7.27 -2.32 -28.37
C ASN A 260 5.80 -2.21 -27.92
N ILE A 261 5.05 -1.19 -28.35
CA ILE A 261 3.63 -1.03 -27.97
C ILE A 261 2.75 -2.23 -28.37
N HIS A 262 3.18 -3.00 -29.37
CA HIS A 262 2.53 -4.25 -29.77
C HIS A 262 2.57 -5.32 -28.65
N LEU A 263 3.50 -5.23 -27.69
CA LEU A 263 3.57 -6.10 -26.52
C LEU A 263 2.53 -5.77 -25.45
N VAL A 264 1.91 -4.58 -25.49
CA VAL A 264 0.86 -4.19 -24.53
C VAL A 264 -0.31 -5.18 -24.56
N ASN A 265 -0.63 -5.72 -25.74
CA ASN A 265 -1.63 -6.79 -25.87
C ASN A 265 -1.22 -8.07 -25.12
N LEU A 266 0.04 -8.50 -25.24
CA LEU A 266 0.55 -9.66 -24.50
C LEU A 266 0.58 -9.39 -22.99
N LEU A 267 0.93 -8.18 -22.57
CA LEU A 267 0.89 -7.78 -21.16
C LEU A 267 -0.52 -7.80 -20.59
N ALA A 268 -1.49 -7.25 -21.32
CA ALA A 268 -2.89 -7.29 -20.93
C ALA A 268 -3.41 -8.73 -20.78
N GLU A 269 -3.04 -9.63 -21.70
CA GLU A 269 -3.36 -11.05 -21.63
C GLU A 269 -2.64 -11.73 -20.44
N ALA A 270 -1.37 -11.42 -20.20
CA ALA A 270 -0.59 -11.93 -19.08
C ALA A 270 -1.20 -11.53 -17.73
N MET A 271 -1.74 -10.32 -17.63
CA MET A 271 -2.40 -9.78 -16.45
C MET A 271 -3.88 -10.18 -16.34
N GLN A 272 -4.46 -10.72 -17.42
CA GLN A 272 -5.90 -10.99 -17.59
C GLN A 272 -6.77 -9.76 -17.33
N ILE A 273 -6.35 -8.59 -17.82
CA ILE A 273 -7.11 -7.34 -17.72
C ILE A 273 -7.50 -6.90 -19.13
N PRO A 274 -8.77 -6.59 -19.41
CA PRO A 274 -9.19 -6.11 -20.73
C PRO A 274 -8.44 -4.85 -21.17
N LEU A 275 -8.09 -4.76 -22.44
CA LEU A 275 -7.42 -3.58 -23.01
C LEU A 275 -8.36 -2.77 -23.90
N VAL A 276 -8.34 -1.46 -23.74
CA VAL A 276 -8.94 -0.47 -24.64
C VAL A 276 -7.82 0.20 -25.40
N GLU A 277 -7.76 -0.07 -26.70
CA GLU A 277 -6.80 0.54 -27.61
C GLU A 277 -7.48 1.64 -28.44
N GLN A 278 -6.75 2.73 -28.65
CA GLN A 278 -7.13 3.83 -29.53
C GLN A 278 -5.88 4.27 -30.33
N GLU A 279 -6.03 4.51 -31.63
CA GLU A 279 -4.94 5.03 -32.46
C GLU A 279 -4.88 6.55 -32.38
N THR A 280 -3.67 7.11 -32.53
CA THR A 280 -3.44 8.55 -32.66
C THR A 280 -2.36 8.82 -33.70
N GLU A 281 -2.47 9.93 -34.43
CA GLU A 281 -1.42 10.39 -35.35
C GLU A 281 -0.21 10.98 -34.59
N GLY A 282 -0.35 11.22 -33.27
CA GLY A 282 0.74 11.73 -32.42
C GLY A 282 1.04 13.21 -32.67
N GLU A 283 0.06 13.96 -33.16
CA GLU A 283 0.11 15.41 -33.27
C GLU A 283 -0.21 16.06 -31.92
N LYS A 284 0.63 17.00 -31.50
CA LYS A 284 0.51 17.70 -30.22
C LYS A 284 -0.88 18.35 -30.11
N GLU A 285 -1.51 18.24 -28.94
CA GLU A 285 -2.92 18.63 -28.64
C GLU A 285 -4.00 17.74 -29.27
N GLN A 286 -3.81 17.19 -30.47
CA GLN A 286 -4.77 16.22 -31.04
C GLN A 286 -4.72 14.88 -30.29
N GLU A 287 -3.52 14.46 -29.90
CA GLU A 287 -3.28 13.28 -29.06
C GLU A 287 -4.02 13.31 -27.71
N LEU A 288 -4.28 14.50 -27.15
CA LEU A 288 -5.09 14.64 -25.93
C LEU A 288 -6.57 14.39 -26.19
N ASN A 289 -7.07 14.82 -27.35
CA ASN A 289 -8.45 14.53 -27.76
C ASN A 289 -8.62 13.02 -28.01
N ASP A 290 -7.62 12.37 -28.61
CA ASP A 290 -7.63 10.91 -28.79
C ASP A 290 -7.58 10.18 -27.43
N LEU A 291 -6.79 10.68 -26.48
CA LEU A 291 -6.79 10.16 -25.10
C LEU A 291 -8.16 10.32 -24.43
N ARG A 292 -8.79 11.49 -24.57
CA ARG A 292 -10.14 11.74 -24.06
C ARG A 292 -11.15 10.76 -24.65
N GLN A 293 -11.08 10.49 -25.95
CA GLN A 293 -11.94 9.50 -26.60
C GLN A 293 -11.68 8.08 -26.08
N ALA A 294 -10.43 7.70 -25.88
CA ALA A 294 -10.06 6.41 -25.32
C ALA A 294 -10.61 6.23 -23.90
N ILE A 295 -10.45 7.25 -23.05
CA ILE A 295 -10.97 7.27 -21.68
C ILE A 295 -12.49 7.25 -21.68
N GLN A 296 -13.16 8.03 -22.52
CA GLN A 296 -14.62 8.02 -22.64
C GLN A 296 -15.14 6.63 -23.06
N LYS A 297 -14.53 6.02 -24.09
CA LYS A 297 -14.87 4.67 -24.55
C LYS A 297 -14.68 3.63 -23.45
N ALA A 298 -13.60 3.73 -22.68
CA ALA A 298 -13.34 2.85 -21.54
C ALA A 298 -14.35 3.07 -20.41
N LYS A 299 -14.65 4.33 -20.09
CA LYS A 299 -15.66 4.73 -19.11
C LYS A 299 -17.02 4.13 -19.42
N ASP A 300 -17.51 4.31 -20.64
CA ASP A 300 -18.84 3.83 -21.03
C ASP A 300 -18.90 2.30 -21.06
N ARG A 301 -17.85 1.66 -21.57
CA ARG A 301 -17.80 0.20 -21.71
C ARG A 301 -17.66 -0.53 -20.38
N TYR A 302 -16.86 -0.01 -19.46
CA TYR A 302 -16.51 -0.68 -18.20
C TYR A 302 -17.11 0.00 -16.96
N GLN A 303 -17.90 1.06 -17.16
CA GLN A 303 -18.56 1.84 -16.11
C GLN A 303 -17.55 2.37 -15.10
N LEU A 304 -16.54 3.10 -15.60
CA LEU A 304 -15.42 3.56 -14.78
C LEU A 304 -15.83 4.74 -13.88
N ASP A 305 -15.27 4.75 -12.67
CA ASP A 305 -15.40 5.83 -11.68
C ASP A 305 -14.12 6.69 -11.61
N GLY A 306 -12.99 6.17 -12.12
CA GLY A 306 -11.73 6.88 -12.12
C GLY A 306 -10.63 6.27 -13.01
N ILE A 307 -9.53 7.00 -13.12
CA ILE A 307 -8.36 6.66 -13.94
C ILE A 307 -7.09 6.62 -13.09
N ILE A 308 -6.32 5.53 -13.22
CA ILE A 308 -4.98 5.38 -12.66
C ILE A 308 -3.97 5.89 -13.68
N THR A 309 -3.03 6.72 -13.23
CA THR A 309 -1.87 7.15 -14.01
C THR A 309 -0.57 6.71 -13.35
N GLY A 310 0.42 6.36 -14.19
CA GLY A 310 1.79 6.10 -13.76
C GLY A 310 2.65 7.37 -13.63
N ALA A 311 2.07 8.56 -13.77
CA ALA A 311 2.81 9.81 -13.67
C ALA A 311 3.44 9.96 -12.27
N LEU A 312 4.76 10.08 -12.24
CA LEU A 312 5.57 10.03 -11.04
C LEU A 312 6.00 11.43 -10.57
N PHE A 313 6.47 12.29 -11.49
CA PHE A 313 6.88 13.67 -11.15
C PHE A 313 6.42 14.78 -12.12
N SER A 314 6.01 14.47 -13.36
CA SER A 314 5.65 15.48 -14.37
C SER A 314 4.29 16.14 -14.11
N ASN A 315 4.30 17.40 -13.63
CA ASN A 315 3.08 18.22 -13.49
C ASN A 315 2.38 18.42 -14.84
N TYR A 316 3.16 18.56 -15.93
CA TYR A 316 2.63 18.80 -17.26
C TYR A 316 1.71 17.66 -17.75
N GLN A 317 2.13 16.40 -17.55
CA GLN A 317 1.32 15.23 -17.93
C GLN A 317 0.11 15.09 -17.02
N ARG A 318 0.31 15.26 -15.70
CA ARG A 318 -0.75 15.14 -14.70
C ARG A 318 -1.89 16.14 -14.95
N ASP A 319 -1.58 17.44 -15.04
CA ASP A 319 -2.59 18.50 -15.15
C ASP A 319 -3.49 18.32 -16.39
N ARG A 320 -2.92 17.83 -17.49
CA ARG A 320 -3.65 17.55 -18.75
C ARG A 320 -4.60 16.36 -18.61
N ILE A 321 -4.15 15.28 -17.97
CA ILE A 321 -4.98 14.09 -17.73
C ILE A 321 -6.07 14.39 -16.70
N GLU A 322 -5.74 15.15 -15.65
CA GLU A 322 -6.67 15.60 -14.61
C GLU A 322 -7.82 16.41 -15.23
N LYS A 323 -7.52 17.38 -16.09
CA LYS A 323 -8.54 18.14 -16.83
C LYS A 323 -9.46 17.25 -17.69
N ILE A 324 -8.91 16.24 -18.36
CA ILE A 324 -9.72 15.28 -19.14
C ILE A 324 -10.63 14.48 -18.20
N CYS A 325 -10.10 14.01 -17.07
CA CYS A 325 -10.88 13.23 -16.11
C CYS A 325 -12.01 14.06 -15.49
N ASP A 326 -11.74 15.31 -15.12
CA ASP A 326 -12.73 16.23 -14.56
C ASP A 326 -13.88 16.49 -15.54
N ASP A 327 -13.55 16.78 -16.81
CA ASP A 327 -14.54 16.97 -17.88
C ASP A 327 -15.40 15.71 -18.11
N LEU A 328 -14.85 14.54 -17.83
CA LEU A 328 -15.51 13.25 -17.94
C LEU A 328 -16.15 12.80 -16.62
N GLY A 329 -16.08 13.58 -15.54
CA GLY A 329 -16.62 13.20 -14.22
C GLY A 329 -15.96 11.95 -13.63
N LEU A 330 -14.66 11.76 -13.88
CA LEU A 330 -13.83 10.66 -13.40
C LEU A 330 -12.84 11.16 -12.35
N GLN A 331 -12.58 10.37 -11.31
CA GLN A 331 -11.51 10.65 -10.36
C GLN A 331 -10.13 10.27 -10.93
N ILE A 332 -9.07 11.01 -10.57
CA ILE A 332 -7.69 10.67 -10.95
C ILE A 332 -6.92 10.05 -9.77
N PHE A 333 -6.17 9.00 -10.05
CA PHE A 333 -5.34 8.28 -9.07
C PHE A 333 -3.88 8.25 -9.55
N SER A 334 -3.00 8.94 -8.83
CA SER A 334 -1.56 8.99 -9.11
C SER A 334 -0.79 8.40 -7.93
N PRO A 335 -0.79 7.07 -7.74
CA PRO A 335 -0.26 6.43 -6.52
C PRO A 335 1.25 6.58 -6.33
N LEU A 336 1.98 6.93 -7.40
CA LEU A 336 3.43 7.08 -7.38
C LEU A 336 3.86 8.55 -7.23
N TRP A 337 2.91 9.49 -7.24
CA TRP A 337 3.20 10.92 -7.25
C TRP A 337 4.10 11.36 -6.09
N HIS A 338 5.19 12.08 -6.40
CA HIS A 338 6.22 12.51 -5.44
C HIS A 338 6.99 11.39 -4.72
N LYS A 339 6.88 10.14 -5.20
CA LYS A 339 7.69 9.04 -4.67
C LYS A 339 9.16 9.27 -5.01
N ASP A 340 10.03 8.91 -4.08
CA ASP A 340 11.47 8.91 -4.34
C ASP A 340 11.81 7.87 -5.42
N GLN A 341 12.64 8.28 -6.38
CA GLN A 341 12.93 7.57 -7.62
C GLN A 341 13.79 6.32 -7.37
N GLU A 342 14.73 6.42 -6.43
CA GLU A 342 15.54 5.26 -6.03
C GLU A 342 14.68 4.28 -5.24
N GLU A 343 13.87 4.78 -4.30
CA GLU A 343 12.95 3.96 -3.51
C GLU A 343 11.95 3.21 -4.40
N GLU A 344 11.39 3.85 -5.42
CA GLU A 344 10.48 3.22 -6.38
C GLU A 344 11.13 2.02 -7.08
N LEU A 345 12.31 2.19 -7.68
CA LEU A 345 13.00 1.09 -8.36
C LEU A 345 13.29 -0.07 -7.42
N ARG A 346 13.71 0.23 -6.19
CA ARG A 346 13.96 -0.80 -5.17
C ARG A 346 12.66 -1.51 -4.78
N GLU A 347 11.56 -0.80 -4.62
CA GLU A 347 10.26 -1.40 -4.34
C GLU A 347 9.73 -2.25 -5.48
N ILE A 348 9.93 -1.84 -6.73
CA ILE A 348 9.59 -2.63 -7.92
C ILE A 348 10.35 -3.95 -7.91
N LEU A 349 11.67 -3.95 -7.70
CA LEU A 349 12.44 -5.19 -7.61
C LEU A 349 12.04 -6.04 -6.40
N ASN A 350 11.84 -5.43 -5.24
CA ASN A 350 11.42 -6.12 -4.02
C ASN A 350 10.03 -6.74 -4.12
N ALA A 351 9.14 -6.17 -4.93
CA ALA A 351 7.85 -6.75 -5.24
C ALA A 351 7.95 -7.96 -6.20
N GLY A 352 9.11 -8.21 -6.79
CA GLY A 352 9.35 -9.34 -7.70
C GLY A 352 9.04 -9.03 -9.16
N PHE A 353 9.09 -7.76 -9.57
CA PHE A 353 9.00 -7.40 -10.98
C PHE A 353 10.29 -7.72 -11.74
N SER A 354 10.13 -8.28 -12.94
CA SER A 354 11.20 -8.44 -13.92
C SER A 354 11.09 -7.31 -14.94
N VAL A 355 11.95 -6.31 -14.81
CA VAL A 355 11.95 -5.10 -15.67
C VAL A 355 13.20 -5.11 -16.53
N VAL A 356 13.05 -4.79 -17.82
CA VAL A 356 14.17 -4.57 -18.74
C VAL A 356 14.16 -3.15 -19.26
N LEU A 357 15.34 -2.61 -19.64
CA LEU A 357 15.40 -1.35 -20.36
C LEU A 357 15.15 -1.59 -21.85
N SER A 358 14.20 -0.83 -22.41
CA SER A 358 13.74 -0.93 -23.80
C SER A 358 14.31 0.20 -24.67
N SER A 359 14.68 1.34 -24.09
CA SER A 359 15.41 2.39 -24.78
C SER A 359 16.36 3.11 -23.81
N ILE A 360 17.36 3.77 -24.35
CA ILE A 360 18.26 4.67 -23.61
C ILE A 360 18.52 5.92 -24.47
N ALA A 361 18.67 7.07 -23.81
CA ALA A 361 18.91 8.37 -24.45
C ALA A 361 19.70 9.31 -23.51
N ALA A 362 20.64 8.78 -22.72
CA ALA A 362 21.39 9.57 -21.75
C ALA A 362 22.86 9.17 -21.64
N ASP A 363 23.71 10.18 -21.44
CA ASP A 363 25.15 10.00 -21.26
C ASP A 363 25.46 9.10 -20.04
N GLY A 364 26.27 8.05 -20.26
CA GLY A 364 26.59 7.02 -19.26
C GLY A 364 25.74 5.76 -19.35
N LEU A 365 24.70 5.76 -20.19
CA LEU A 365 24.01 4.53 -20.62
C LEU A 365 24.55 4.12 -21.99
N ASP A 366 24.71 2.81 -22.18
CA ASP A 366 25.15 2.21 -23.45
C ASP A 366 24.27 1.00 -23.77
N LYS A 367 24.43 0.42 -24.97
CA LYS A 367 23.62 -0.72 -25.40
C LYS A 367 23.66 -1.94 -24.48
N SER A 368 24.65 -2.08 -23.59
CA SER A 368 24.72 -3.19 -22.64
C SER A 368 23.60 -3.16 -21.61
N TRP A 369 22.92 -2.01 -21.47
CA TRP A 369 21.77 -1.85 -20.59
C TRP A 369 20.47 -2.45 -21.15
N LEU A 370 20.37 -2.64 -22.46
CA LEU A 370 19.13 -3.03 -23.13
C LEU A 370 18.83 -4.53 -23.02
N GLY A 371 17.56 -4.86 -22.80
CA GLY A 371 17.05 -6.25 -22.85
C GLY A 371 17.49 -7.18 -21.71
N ARG A 372 18.27 -6.69 -20.75
CA ARG A 372 18.61 -7.41 -19.51
C ARG A 372 17.67 -7.05 -18.37
N ILE A 373 17.39 -8.03 -17.50
CA ILE A 373 16.60 -7.81 -16.28
C ILE A 373 17.40 -6.93 -15.33
N LEU A 374 16.79 -5.85 -14.86
CA LEU A 374 17.37 -4.95 -13.86
C LEU A 374 17.59 -5.68 -12.55
N THR A 375 18.78 -5.51 -11.99
CA THR A 375 19.16 -6.05 -10.68
C THR A 375 19.41 -4.94 -9.68
N GLU A 376 19.53 -5.29 -8.40
CA GLU A 376 19.88 -4.32 -7.35
C GLU A 376 21.25 -3.66 -7.59
N GLN A 377 22.19 -4.38 -8.23
CA GLN A 377 23.48 -3.81 -8.63
C GLN A 377 23.31 -2.75 -9.74
N ASP A 378 22.34 -2.96 -10.64
CA ASP A 378 22.05 -2.00 -11.71
C ASP A 378 21.42 -0.72 -11.17
N ILE A 379 20.54 -0.83 -10.16
CA ILE A 379 20.01 0.34 -9.44
C ILE A 379 21.17 1.12 -8.80
N ASN A 380 22.10 0.45 -8.12
CA ASN A 380 23.26 1.13 -7.53
C ASN A 380 24.10 1.87 -8.59
N ARG A 381 24.28 1.27 -9.78
CA ARG A 381 24.94 1.92 -10.91
C ARG A 381 24.17 3.15 -11.42
N LEU A 382 22.85 3.09 -11.52
CA LEU A 382 22.01 4.23 -11.91
C LEU A 382 22.10 5.37 -10.88
N VAL A 383 22.12 5.05 -9.59
CA VAL A 383 22.31 6.03 -8.50
C VAL A 383 23.71 6.67 -8.55
N GLU A 384 24.74 5.91 -8.91
CA GLU A 384 26.08 6.47 -9.14
C GLU A 384 26.12 7.40 -10.35
N LEU A 385 25.44 7.04 -11.45
CA LEU A 385 25.30 7.89 -12.63
C LEU A 385 24.53 9.16 -12.31
N HIS A 386 23.48 9.08 -11.48
CA HIS A 386 22.76 10.25 -10.97
C HIS A 386 23.72 11.22 -10.26
N LYS A 387 24.52 10.71 -9.32
CA LYS A 387 25.49 11.53 -8.57
C LYS A 387 26.57 12.16 -9.44
N LYS A 388 26.99 11.48 -10.52
CA LYS A 388 28.09 11.94 -11.39
C LYS A 388 27.63 12.84 -12.54
N LYS A 389 26.48 12.53 -13.13
CA LYS A 389 26.01 13.11 -14.41
C LYS A 389 24.62 13.76 -14.32
N GLY A 390 23.95 13.69 -13.18
CA GLY A 390 22.61 14.25 -13.00
C GLY A 390 21.49 13.42 -13.64
N LEU A 391 21.79 12.23 -14.16
CA LEU A 391 20.82 11.29 -14.74
C LEU A 391 19.71 10.95 -13.73
N ASN A 392 18.44 10.99 -14.11
CA ASN A 392 17.40 10.52 -13.21
C ASN A 392 17.46 8.98 -13.07
N PRO A 393 17.60 8.44 -11.85
CA PRO A 393 17.78 7.00 -11.67
C PRO A 393 16.58 6.18 -12.15
N ALA A 394 15.36 6.72 -12.13
CA ALA A 394 14.15 6.07 -12.64
C ALA A 394 13.79 6.47 -14.09
N GLY A 395 14.58 7.31 -14.75
CA GLY A 395 14.39 7.64 -16.17
C GLY A 395 13.26 8.64 -16.47
N GLU A 396 12.77 9.38 -15.49
CA GLU A 396 11.67 10.36 -15.65
C GLU A 396 11.92 11.45 -16.71
N GLY A 397 13.18 11.80 -16.95
CA GLY A 397 13.56 12.79 -17.95
C GLY A 397 13.58 12.24 -19.38
N GLY A 398 13.17 10.98 -19.57
CA GLY A 398 13.31 10.26 -20.83
C GLY A 398 14.71 9.68 -21.03
N GLU A 399 15.52 9.56 -19.97
CA GLU A 399 16.87 9.00 -20.06
C GLU A 399 16.88 7.54 -20.49
N PHE A 400 15.84 6.79 -20.11
CA PHE A 400 15.58 5.44 -20.57
C PHE A 400 14.10 5.11 -20.48
N GLU A 401 13.67 4.17 -21.30
CA GLU A 401 12.36 3.55 -21.17
C GLU A 401 12.51 2.11 -20.68
N SER A 402 11.42 1.59 -20.10
CA SER A 402 11.38 0.26 -19.53
C SER A 402 10.25 -0.59 -20.10
N LEU A 403 10.42 -1.90 -20.02
CA LEU A 403 9.40 -2.88 -20.33
C LEU A 403 9.34 -3.90 -19.19
N VAL A 404 8.16 -4.13 -18.63
CA VAL A 404 7.95 -5.19 -17.64
C VAL A 404 7.72 -6.51 -18.37
N LEU A 405 8.41 -7.57 -17.94
CA LEU A 405 8.26 -8.93 -18.51
C LEU A 405 7.49 -9.87 -17.58
N ASP A 406 7.60 -9.66 -16.27
CA ASP A 406 6.92 -10.44 -15.24
C ASP A 406 6.74 -9.60 -13.97
N GLY A 407 5.86 -10.05 -13.08
CA GLY A 407 5.59 -9.41 -11.80
C GLY A 407 4.98 -10.37 -10.77
N PRO A 408 4.54 -9.86 -9.62
CA PRO A 408 3.84 -10.63 -8.59
C PRO A 408 2.64 -11.43 -9.14
N ASP A 409 2.33 -12.59 -8.54
CA ASP A 409 1.22 -13.48 -8.93
C ASP A 409 -0.17 -12.82 -8.80
N GLU A 410 -0.29 -11.80 -7.96
CA GLU A 410 -1.49 -11.00 -7.80
C GLU A 410 -1.80 -10.16 -9.05
N LEU A 411 -0.77 -9.84 -9.85
CA LEU A 411 -0.91 -9.03 -11.06
C LEU A 411 -0.70 -9.86 -12.34
N PHE A 412 0.37 -10.64 -12.43
CA PHE A 412 0.74 -11.41 -13.61
C PHE A 412 0.43 -12.90 -13.43
N LYS A 413 -0.39 -13.45 -14.33
CA LYS A 413 -0.73 -14.88 -14.38
C LYS A 413 0.22 -15.67 -15.27
N LYS A 414 0.77 -15.00 -16.28
CA LYS A 414 1.82 -15.50 -17.17
C LYS A 414 2.95 -14.48 -17.20
N ARG A 415 4.12 -14.92 -17.65
CA ARG A 415 5.27 -14.05 -17.92
C ARG A 415 5.48 -13.91 -19.43
N ILE A 416 6.13 -12.84 -19.84
CA ILE A 416 6.56 -12.62 -21.21
C ILE A 416 7.99 -13.11 -21.36
N GLU A 417 8.22 -13.97 -22.35
CA GLU A 417 9.55 -14.34 -22.82
C GLU A 417 9.84 -13.64 -24.14
N LEU A 418 10.96 -12.93 -24.20
CA LEU A 418 11.47 -12.32 -25.43
C LEU A 418 12.20 -13.40 -26.25
N VAL A 419 11.68 -13.74 -27.42
CA VAL A 419 12.20 -14.83 -28.28
C VAL A 419 13.17 -14.30 -29.32
N GLU A 420 12.82 -13.19 -29.98
CA GLU A 420 13.66 -12.55 -30.97
C GLU A 420 13.69 -11.04 -30.73
N THR A 421 14.88 -10.52 -30.50
CA THR A 421 15.13 -9.10 -30.27
C THR A 421 16.25 -8.59 -31.17
N LYS A 422 16.24 -7.29 -31.44
CA LYS A 422 17.29 -6.58 -32.18
C LYS A 422 17.57 -5.27 -31.46
N ILE A 423 18.84 -4.98 -31.21
CA ILE A 423 19.24 -3.65 -30.75
C ILE A 423 19.44 -2.76 -31.97
N GLN A 424 18.80 -1.59 -31.96
CA GLN A 424 19.01 -0.52 -32.92
C GLN A 424 19.74 0.62 -32.22
N GLU A 425 20.99 0.86 -32.62
CA GLU A 425 21.88 1.87 -32.05
C GLU A 425 21.90 3.08 -32.99
N GLU A 426 21.57 4.26 -32.45
CA GLU A 426 21.69 5.54 -33.16
C GLU A 426 23.01 6.24 -32.81
N SER A 427 23.42 6.14 -31.54
CA SER A 427 24.71 6.58 -31.03
C SER A 427 25.12 5.73 -29.81
N GLU A 428 26.34 5.94 -29.30
CA GLU A 428 26.84 5.25 -28.11
C GLU A 428 25.89 5.36 -26.91
N HIS A 429 25.20 6.50 -26.77
CA HIS A 429 24.29 6.81 -25.66
C HIS A 429 22.81 6.85 -26.08
N THR A 430 22.48 6.37 -27.28
CA THR A 430 21.11 6.35 -27.80
C THR A 430 20.87 5.06 -28.56
N ALA A 431 20.08 4.18 -27.96
CA ALA A 431 19.79 2.87 -28.52
C ALA A 431 18.43 2.35 -28.04
N GLN A 432 17.81 1.49 -28.83
CA GLN A 432 16.51 0.89 -28.56
C GLN A 432 16.53 -0.62 -28.75
N LEU A 433 15.79 -1.32 -27.91
CA LEU A 433 15.50 -2.75 -28.01
C LEU A 433 14.22 -2.94 -28.82
N ILE A 434 14.35 -3.46 -30.03
CA ILE A 434 13.23 -3.85 -30.88
C ILE A 434 12.89 -5.32 -30.62
N VAL A 435 11.73 -5.58 -30.03
CA VAL A 435 11.21 -6.94 -29.88
C VAL A 435 10.48 -7.32 -31.15
N LYS A 436 10.98 -8.34 -31.86
CA LYS A 436 10.33 -8.88 -33.07
C LYS A 436 9.35 -9.99 -32.74
N LYS A 437 9.68 -10.79 -31.72
CA LYS A 437 8.85 -11.90 -31.26
C LYS A 437 8.94 -12.06 -29.76
N ALA A 438 7.78 -12.12 -29.11
CA ALA A 438 7.63 -12.48 -27.71
C ALA A 438 6.48 -13.46 -27.55
N VAL A 439 6.53 -14.28 -26.50
CA VAL A 439 5.49 -15.28 -26.21
C VAL A 439 5.13 -15.26 -24.73
N LEU A 440 3.91 -15.69 -24.42
CA LEU A 440 3.48 -15.93 -23.05
C LEU A 440 3.96 -17.30 -22.59
N GLN A 441 4.52 -17.34 -21.39
CA GLN A 441 4.87 -18.57 -20.69
C GLN A 441 4.16 -18.64 -19.34
N ASP A 442 3.84 -19.85 -18.92
CA ASP A 442 3.38 -20.09 -17.55
C ASP A 442 4.50 -19.80 -16.55
N LYS A 443 4.12 -19.23 -15.42
CA LYS A 443 5.06 -18.96 -14.33
C LYS A 443 5.45 -20.28 -13.68
N ARG A 444 6.76 -20.52 -13.53
CA ARG A 444 7.23 -21.68 -12.77
C ARG A 444 6.78 -21.49 -11.33
N ARG A 445 5.89 -22.34 -10.84
CA ARG A 445 5.57 -22.40 -9.41
C ARG A 445 6.86 -22.77 -8.70
N VAL A 446 7.33 -21.87 -7.83
CA VAL A 446 8.34 -22.24 -6.84
C VAL A 446 7.61 -23.16 -5.86
N GLU A 447 7.92 -24.45 -5.89
CA GLU A 447 7.43 -25.42 -4.90
C GLU A 447 7.97 -25.12 -3.50
#